data_AF-A0A954UZV1-F1
#
_entry.id   AF-A0A954UZV1-F1
#
_cell.length_a   1.000
_cell.length_b   1.000
_cell.length_c   1.000
_cell.angle_alpha   90.00
_cell.angle_beta   90.00
_cell.angle_gamma   90.00
#
_symmetry.space_group_name_H-M   'P 1'
#
loop_
_entity.id
_entity.type
_entity.pdbx_description
1 polymer ?
#
loop_
_entity_poly.entity_id
_entity_poly.type
_entity_poly.pdbx_seq_one_letter_code
_entity_poly.pdbx_strand_id
1 'polypeptide(L)'
;LLTLLLLTSTIAPARAVEIDALETDQPIGWTSSTKMLPNGDGGLIVEKADGTDVLTLSSAGQVTAARFQTNVSGSPYIYSAGNSTLTFVPAGTAREHLTDTRLIFGSGIGLCWSDNASAAAGTVDTFIYRDAANSLALRNSTNAQSFGVYNTYTDASNYERLRMYASSNTFFIKPEAAGTGTVRTIVLDHDTASLEIHNSLNRNFRFSVGNFLPLTNGNSNLGGTGNYFDSAFIEYHYLKEQASPPTSVADTAIIYAEDNGSGKTRLMVQFGTGAAQQIAIEP
;
A
#
# COMPACT_ATOMS: atom_id res chain seq x y z
N LEU A 1 60.20 74.20 51.32
CA LEU A 1 59.96 74.24 49.85
C LEU A 1 60.36 72.86 49.32
N LEU A 2 59.60 72.09 48.56
CA LEU A 2 58.35 72.32 47.84
C LEU A 2 57.73 70.93 47.59
N THR A 3 56.41 70.86 47.78
CA THR A 3 55.48 69.78 47.47
C THR A 3 55.52 69.38 45.99
N LEU A 4 55.40 68.09 45.65
CA LEU A 4 54.40 67.68 44.66
C LEU A 4 53.94 66.23 44.86
N LEU A 5 52.63 66.14 45.04
CA LEU A 5 51.77 64.99 45.23
C LEU A 5 51.62 64.20 43.93
N LEU A 6 51.94 62.89 43.91
CA LEU A 6 51.38 61.95 42.94
C LEU A 6 50.63 60.86 43.71
N LEU A 7 49.29 60.91 43.64
CA LEU A 7 48.42 59.81 44.05
C LEU A 7 48.80 58.56 43.25
N THR A 8 49.28 57.52 43.94
CA THR A 8 49.26 56.16 43.39
C THR A 8 48.05 55.47 44.01
N SER A 9 47.11 55.10 43.16
CA SER A 9 45.95 54.30 43.54
C SER A 9 46.42 52.95 44.05
N THR A 10 46.22 52.66 45.34
CA THR A 10 46.31 51.31 45.87
C THR A 10 45.14 50.50 45.34
N ILE A 11 45.30 49.92 44.15
CA ILE A 11 44.49 48.79 43.72
C ILE A 11 44.85 47.66 44.68
N ALA A 12 43.94 47.32 45.60
CA ALA A 12 44.09 46.12 46.41
C ALA A 12 44.33 44.94 45.45
N PRO A 13 45.31 44.05 45.70
CA PRO A 13 45.46 42.88 44.86
C PRO A 13 44.12 42.14 44.89
N ALA A 14 43.54 41.94 43.71
CA ALA A 14 42.40 41.05 43.58
C ALA A 14 42.78 39.77 44.31
N ARG A 15 42.02 39.40 45.35
CA ARG A 15 42.08 38.05 45.90
C ARG A 15 41.84 37.15 44.70
N ALA A 16 42.89 36.53 44.18
CA ALA A 16 42.72 35.33 43.41
C ALA A 16 41.95 34.41 44.35
N VAL A 17 40.67 34.19 44.04
CA VAL A 17 40.01 33.00 44.53
C VAL A 17 40.78 31.89 43.82
N GLU A 18 41.80 31.35 44.48
CA GLU A 18 42.29 30.02 44.14
C GLU A 18 41.05 29.13 44.26
N ILE A 19 40.52 28.74 43.10
CA ILE A 19 39.68 27.57 43.03
C ILE A 19 40.65 26.43 43.29
N ASP A 20 40.88 26.15 44.58
CA ASP A 20 41.56 24.95 45.03
C ASP A 20 40.94 23.78 44.28
N ALA A 21 41.83 22.92 43.76
CA ALA A 21 41.51 21.84 42.84
C ALA A 21 40.17 21.21 43.21
N LEU A 22 39.23 21.25 42.26
CA LEU A 22 37.98 20.53 42.36
C LEU A 22 38.33 19.07 42.71
N GLU A 23 38.09 18.65 43.96
CA GLU A 23 38.24 17.23 44.32
C GLU A 23 37.39 16.45 43.32
N THR A 24 37.89 15.34 42.82
CA THR A 24 37.38 14.64 41.63
C THR A 24 35.91 14.22 41.71
N ASP A 25 35.26 14.36 42.87
CA ASP A 25 33.87 14.00 43.12
C ASP A 25 32.95 15.19 43.50
N GLN A 26 33.41 16.45 43.43
CA GLN A 26 32.56 17.60 43.77
C GLN A 26 31.62 17.98 42.60
N PRO A 27 30.29 18.04 42.82
CA PRO A 27 29.34 18.30 41.75
C PRO A 27 29.48 19.68 41.10
N ILE A 28 29.57 19.71 39.77
CA ILE A 28 29.62 20.94 38.99
C ILE A 28 28.19 21.31 38.58
N GLY A 29 27.58 22.26 39.29
CA GLY A 29 26.23 22.76 38.97
C GLY A 29 25.33 22.76 40.20
N TRP A 30 25.35 23.87 40.93
CA TRP A 30 24.53 24.06 42.14
C TRP A 30 23.15 24.61 41.76
N THR A 31 22.18 23.72 41.59
CA THR A 31 20.76 24.08 41.76
C THR A 31 20.19 23.21 42.87
N SER A 32 19.12 23.66 43.54
CA SER A 32 18.44 22.85 44.57
C SER A 32 17.80 21.56 44.02
N SER A 33 17.82 21.35 42.70
CA SER A 33 17.05 20.32 42.01
C SER A 33 17.90 19.28 41.30
N THR A 34 19.11 19.62 40.82
CA THR A 34 20.00 18.71 40.08
C THR A 34 21.48 19.05 40.30
N LYS A 35 22.34 18.02 40.22
CA LYS A 35 23.80 18.11 40.27
C LYS A 35 24.45 17.29 39.15
N MET A 36 25.62 17.69 38.67
CA MET A 36 26.40 16.92 37.69
C MET A 36 27.62 16.32 38.39
N LEU A 37 27.84 15.01 38.21
CA LEU A 37 28.90 14.24 38.86
C LEU A 37 29.67 13.42 37.81
N PRO A 38 30.95 13.12 38.03
CA PRO A 38 31.63 12.12 37.22
C PRO A 38 30.94 10.76 37.40
N ASN A 39 30.85 10.01 36.31
CA ASN A 39 30.49 8.59 36.40
C ASN A 39 31.76 7.80 36.77
N GLY A 40 31.64 6.75 37.60
CA GLY A 40 32.77 5.93 38.04
C GLY A 40 33.52 5.21 36.90
N ASP A 41 32.94 5.19 35.70
CA ASP A 41 33.56 4.66 34.47
C ASP A 41 34.31 5.73 33.64
N GLY A 42 34.36 6.99 34.09
CA GLY A 42 34.95 8.13 33.38
C GLY A 42 33.97 8.95 32.54
N GLY A 43 32.67 8.66 32.60
CA GLY A 43 31.60 9.44 31.99
C GLY A 43 31.01 10.56 32.88
N LEU A 44 29.74 10.89 32.70
CA LEU A 44 29.04 11.99 33.39
C LEU A 44 27.64 11.56 33.82
N ILE A 45 27.25 11.84 35.07
CA ILE A 45 25.91 11.61 35.62
C ILE A 45 25.28 12.98 35.93
N VAL A 46 23.99 13.13 35.62
CA VAL A 46 23.11 14.18 36.15
C VAL A 46 22.15 13.52 37.12
N GLU A 47 22.27 13.84 38.41
CA GLU A 47 21.40 13.32 39.46
C GLU A 47 20.42 14.40 39.94
N LYS A 48 19.23 13.99 40.39
CA LYS A 48 18.35 14.86 41.19
C LYS A 48 18.87 15.02 42.61
N ALA A 49 18.33 15.99 43.34
CA ALA A 49 18.61 16.20 44.75
C ALA A 49 18.28 14.98 45.64
N ASP A 50 17.37 14.10 45.21
CA ASP A 50 17.03 12.85 45.90
C ASP A 50 18.00 11.68 45.63
N GLY A 51 19.07 11.93 44.85
CA GLY A 51 20.08 10.92 44.48
C GLY A 51 19.67 10.00 43.34
N THR A 52 18.56 10.28 42.64
CA THR A 52 18.17 9.51 41.44
C THR A 52 18.80 10.06 40.17
N ASP A 53 19.45 9.18 39.40
CA ASP A 53 19.98 9.51 38.08
C ASP A 53 18.87 9.96 37.12
N VAL A 54 19.11 11.07 36.44
CA VAL A 54 18.26 11.59 35.35
C VAL A 54 18.87 11.24 34.00
N LEU A 55 20.20 11.32 33.90
CA LEU A 55 20.95 11.08 32.69
C LEU A 55 22.35 10.59 33.05
N THR A 56 22.75 9.44 32.51
CA THR A 56 24.09 8.87 32.66
C THR A 56 24.71 8.73 31.27
N LEU A 57 25.84 9.38 31.05
CA LEU A 57 26.71 9.16 29.92
C LEU A 57 27.87 8.28 30.41
N SER A 58 28.06 7.11 29.80
CA SER A 58 29.23 6.27 30.06
C SER A 58 30.46 6.78 29.29
N SER A 59 31.65 6.35 29.70
CA SER A 59 32.87 6.55 28.90
C SER A 59 32.84 5.85 27.54
N ALA A 60 31.97 4.86 27.37
CA ALA A 60 31.70 4.20 26.08
C ALA A 60 30.73 4.99 25.18
N GLY A 61 30.26 6.18 25.60
CA GLY A 61 29.32 7.01 24.84
C GLY A 61 27.86 6.52 24.89
N GLN A 62 27.56 5.51 25.71
CA GLN A 62 26.18 5.09 25.93
C GLN A 62 25.47 6.10 26.81
N VAL A 63 24.32 6.57 26.36
CA VAL A 63 23.42 7.43 27.12
C VAL A 63 22.31 6.57 27.71
N THR A 64 22.24 6.50 29.03
CA THR A 64 21.15 5.85 29.76
C THR A 64 20.36 6.91 30.51
N ALA A 65 19.05 6.95 30.29
CA ALA A 65 18.14 7.85 30.98
C ALA A 65 16.84 7.09 31.26
N ALA A 66 16.16 7.41 32.37
CA ALA A 66 14.87 6.80 32.69
C ALA A 66 13.84 6.99 31.56
N ARG A 67 13.89 8.15 30.89
CA ARG A 67 13.15 8.47 29.65
C ARG A 67 13.96 9.48 28.85
N PHE A 68 14.14 9.25 27.54
CA PHE A 68 14.60 10.31 26.62
C PHE A 68 13.37 11.05 26.09
N GLN A 69 12.95 12.11 26.79
CA GLN A 69 11.76 12.90 26.45
C GLN A 69 12.14 14.35 26.21
N THR A 70 11.81 14.88 25.03
CA THR A 70 12.02 16.28 24.67
C THR A 70 10.77 17.09 24.99
N ASN A 71 10.64 17.55 26.24
CA ASN A 71 9.43 18.23 26.72
C ASN A 71 9.64 19.75 26.77
N VAL A 72 9.64 20.39 25.60
CA VAL A 72 9.76 21.85 25.45
C VAL A 72 8.63 22.38 24.57
N SER A 73 8.15 23.60 24.82
CA SER A 73 7.27 24.31 23.88
C SER A 73 8.06 24.64 22.61
N GLY A 74 7.94 23.81 21.58
CA GLY A 74 8.69 23.92 20.33
C GLY A 74 8.62 22.62 19.53
N SER A 75 9.41 22.53 18.45
CA SER A 75 9.56 21.30 17.68
C SER A 75 10.79 20.55 18.19
N PRO A 76 10.63 19.50 19.03
CA PRO A 76 11.76 18.70 19.41
C PRO A 76 12.24 17.80 18.27
N TYR A 77 13.55 17.62 18.15
CA TYR A 77 14.16 16.77 17.12
C TYR A 77 15.23 15.86 17.72
N ILE A 78 15.36 14.66 17.16
CA ILE A 78 16.58 13.86 17.25
C ILE A 78 17.38 14.16 15.98
N TYR A 79 18.43 14.98 16.11
CA TYR A 79 19.22 15.45 14.98
C TYR A 79 20.46 14.58 14.77
N SER A 80 20.75 14.23 13.52
CA SER A 80 22.02 13.61 13.12
C SER A 80 22.65 14.43 12.01
N ALA A 81 23.91 14.84 12.16
CA ALA A 81 24.63 15.64 11.16
C ALA A 81 25.11 14.78 9.97
N GLY A 82 25.13 15.34 8.77
CA GLY A 82 25.56 14.64 7.55
C GLY A 82 24.63 13.50 7.13
N ASN A 83 25.12 12.55 6.33
CA ASN A 83 24.38 11.35 5.90
C ASN A 83 24.37 10.28 7.01
N SER A 84 23.95 10.67 8.21
CA SER A 84 23.87 9.79 9.37
C SER A 84 22.50 9.11 9.44
N THR A 85 22.45 7.92 10.03
CA THR A 85 21.22 7.10 10.12
C THR A 85 20.81 6.89 11.58
N LEU A 86 19.54 7.06 11.91
CA LEU A 86 19.00 6.57 13.17
C LEU A 86 18.76 5.06 13.05
N THR A 87 19.45 4.25 13.86
CA THR A 87 19.45 2.79 13.73
C THR A 87 19.01 2.13 15.03
N PHE A 88 18.14 1.13 14.94
CA PHE A 88 17.77 0.26 16.03
C PHE A 88 18.59 -1.04 15.95
N VAL A 89 19.42 -1.30 16.96
CA VAL A 89 20.39 -2.43 17.01
C VAL A 89 20.11 -3.34 18.20
N PRO A 90 18.98 -4.07 18.23
CA PRO A 90 18.72 -5.05 19.28
C PRO A 90 19.72 -6.21 19.20
N ALA A 91 20.33 -6.56 20.34
CA ALA A 91 21.29 -7.66 20.47
C ALA A 91 22.42 -7.64 19.43
N GLY A 92 22.90 -6.45 19.05
CA GLY A 92 24.07 -6.28 18.17
C GLY A 92 23.80 -6.43 16.67
N THR A 93 22.57 -6.67 16.23
CA THR A 93 22.21 -6.69 14.80
C THR A 93 21.28 -5.54 14.48
N ALA A 94 21.66 -4.71 13.52
CA ALA A 94 20.82 -3.61 13.06
C ALA A 94 19.60 -4.16 12.30
N ARG A 95 18.41 -3.75 12.73
CA ARG A 95 17.14 -4.32 12.25
C ARG A 95 16.29 -3.29 11.50
N GLU A 96 16.26 -2.05 11.97
CA GLU A 96 15.52 -0.95 11.37
C GLU A 96 16.41 0.30 11.29
N HIS A 97 16.38 0.98 10.14
CA HIS A 97 17.19 2.17 9.88
C HIS A 97 16.30 3.28 9.31
N LEU A 98 16.39 4.49 9.88
CA LEU A 98 15.94 5.70 9.22
C LEU A 98 17.16 6.41 8.64
N THR A 99 17.18 6.50 7.33
CA THR A 99 18.17 7.25 6.54
C THR A 99 17.57 8.59 6.11
N ASP A 100 18.36 9.42 5.43
CA ASP A 100 17.89 10.68 4.83
C ASP A 100 16.75 10.50 3.82
N THR A 101 16.63 9.31 3.20
CA THR A 101 15.71 9.06 2.07
C THR A 101 14.81 7.84 2.26
N ARG A 102 15.02 7.03 3.31
CA ARG A 102 14.37 5.72 3.48
C ARG A 102 14.15 5.35 4.93
N LEU A 103 13.01 4.71 5.20
CA LEU A 103 12.85 3.79 6.32
C LEU A 103 13.12 2.37 5.81
N ILE A 104 14.12 1.71 6.37
CA ILE A 104 14.62 0.41 5.92
C ILE A 104 14.35 -0.64 7.00
N PHE A 105 13.79 -1.77 6.59
CA PHE A 105 13.55 -2.94 7.41
C PHE A 105 14.44 -4.10 6.97
N GLY A 106 15.00 -4.86 7.92
CA GLY A 106 15.59 -6.17 7.64
C GLY A 106 14.57 -7.10 6.98
N SER A 107 15.02 -8.06 6.17
CA SER A 107 14.13 -8.86 5.30
C SER A 107 13.07 -9.70 6.03
N GLY A 108 13.29 -10.04 7.31
CA GLY A 108 12.33 -10.76 8.16
C GLY A 108 11.37 -9.86 8.94
N ILE A 109 11.48 -8.54 8.78
CA ILE A 109 10.71 -7.55 9.54
C ILE A 109 9.57 -7.05 8.66
N GLY A 110 8.37 -7.04 9.20
CA GLY A 110 7.16 -6.55 8.53
C GLY A 110 6.72 -5.21 9.09
N LEU A 111 6.02 -4.44 8.25
CA LEU A 111 5.19 -3.34 8.71
C LEU A 111 3.91 -3.93 9.29
N CYS A 112 3.51 -3.51 10.48
CA CYS A 112 2.38 -4.14 11.15
C CYS A 112 1.62 -3.20 12.08
N TRP A 113 0.40 -3.61 12.42
CA TRP A 113 -0.50 -2.88 13.31
C TRP A 113 -1.03 -3.80 14.40
N SER A 114 -1.15 -3.22 15.59
CA SER A 114 -1.78 -3.83 16.76
C SER A 114 -3.29 -3.68 16.69
N ASP A 115 -4.01 -4.68 17.19
CA ASP A 115 -5.46 -4.64 17.42
C ASP A 115 -5.89 -3.65 18.52
N ASN A 116 -4.91 -3.05 19.20
CA ASN A 116 -5.09 -2.07 20.27
C ASN A 116 -4.43 -0.72 19.91
N ALA A 117 -4.99 0.37 20.44
CA ALA A 117 -4.41 1.70 20.32
C ALA A 117 -2.95 1.78 20.84
N SER A 118 -2.60 0.96 21.83
CA SER A 118 -1.20 0.78 22.23
C SER A 118 -0.58 -0.41 21.51
N ALA A 119 0.44 -0.13 20.69
CA ALA A 119 1.19 -1.17 19.99
C ALA A 119 1.90 -2.17 20.94
N ALA A 120 2.18 -1.76 22.18
CA ALA A 120 2.86 -2.60 23.17
C ALA A 120 1.91 -3.49 24.01
N ALA A 121 0.59 -3.23 23.96
CA ALA A 121 -0.39 -3.91 24.81
C ALA A 121 -1.39 -4.79 24.02
N GLY A 122 -1.37 -4.72 22.69
CA GLY A 122 -2.25 -5.51 21.84
C GLY A 122 -1.53 -6.62 21.09
N THR A 123 -2.32 -7.42 20.37
CA THR A 123 -1.81 -8.43 19.44
C THR A 123 -1.62 -7.78 18.09
N VAL A 124 -0.48 -8.03 17.46
CA VAL A 124 -0.25 -7.62 16.07
C VAL A 124 -0.97 -8.61 15.14
N ASP A 125 -1.86 -8.13 14.29
CA ASP A 125 -2.73 -8.99 13.46
C ASP A 125 -2.76 -8.63 11.96
N THR A 126 -2.29 -7.43 11.61
CA THR A 126 -2.22 -6.93 10.24
C THR A 126 -0.76 -6.75 9.86
N PHE A 127 -0.29 -7.47 8.85
CA PHE A 127 1.13 -7.49 8.49
C PHE A 127 1.36 -7.33 6.99
N ILE A 128 2.32 -6.48 6.65
CA ILE A 128 2.87 -6.33 5.31
C ILE A 128 4.34 -6.75 5.36
N TYR A 129 4.69 -7.75 4.57
CA TYR A 129 6.05 -8.31 4.50
C TYR A 129 6.63 -8.21 3.10
N ARG A 130 7.96 -8.19 3.04
CA ARG A 130 8.68 -8.67 1.86
C ARG A 130 8.45 -10.17 1.71
N ASP A 131 8.18 -10.60 0.48
CA ASP A 131 8.07 -12.03 0.15
C ASP A 131 9.36 -12.52 -0.54
N ALA A 132 9.82 -11.75 -1.53
CA ALA A 132 11.06 -11.97 -2.25
C ALA A 132 11.62 -10.64 -2.79
N ALA A 133 12.65 -10.69 -3.66
CA ALA A 133 13.03 -9.51 -4.43
C ALA A 133 11.86 -9.00 -5.25
N ASN A 134 11.58 -7.69 -5.15
CA ASN A 134 10.51 -7.00 -5.89
C ASN A 134 9.10 -7.55 -5.62
N SER A 135 8.87 -8.21 -4.47
CA SER A 135 7.57 -8.77 -4.09
C SER A 135 7.18 -8.42 -2.66
N LEU A 136 5.92 -8.00 -2.50
CA LEU A 136 5.30 -7.59 -1.24
C LEU A 136 4.05 -8.43 -0.99
N ALA A 137 3.80 -8.78 0.27
CA ALA A 137 2.66 -9.61 0.66
C ALA A 137 1.94 -9.04 1.89
N LEU A 138 0.61 -8.95 1.81
CA LEU A 138 -0.28 -8.90 2.97
C LEU A 138 -0.51 -10.34 3.42
N ARG A 139 0.08 -10.77 4.54
CA ARG A 139 0.03 -12.17 5.00
C ARG A 139 0.09 -12.31 6.51
N ASN A 140 -0.80 -13.12 7.07
CA ASN A 140 -0.83 -13.51 8.48
C ASN A 140 -1.17 -15.00 8.62
N SER A 141 -0.18 -15.86 8.45
CA SER A 141 -0.34 -17.33 8.48
C SER A 141 -1.48 -17.81 7.54
N THR A 142 -2.33 -18.72 7.99
CA THR A 142 -3.50 -19.23 7.27
C THR A 142 -4.75 -18.34 7.40
N ASN A 143 -4.65 -17.18 8.05
CA ASN A 143 -5.79 -16.29 8.18
C ASN A 143 -6.16 -15.69 6.82
N ALA A 144 -7.45 -15.50 6.58
CA ALA A 144 -7.95 -14.86 5.37
C ALA A 144 -7.48 -13.39 5.32
N GLN A 145 -6.84 -13.00 4.22
CA GLN A 145 -6.33 -11.65 4.01
C GLN A 145 -7.38 -10.79 3.30
N SER A 146 -7.42 -9.49 3.63
CA SER A 146 -8.38 -8.54 3.06
C SER A 146 -7.73 -7.17 2.87
N PHE A 147 -7.73 -6.66 1.64
CA PHE A 147 -7.37 -5.30 1.28
C PHE A 147 -8.60 -4.53 0.77
N GLY A 148 -8.77 -3.28 1.17
CA GLY A 148 -9.95 -2.48 0.80
C GLY A 148 -9.57 -1.06 0.39
N VAL A 149 -10.16 -0.60 -0.71
CA VAL A 149 -10.09 0.79 -1.18
C VAL A 149 -11.46 1.42 -1.00
N TYR A 150 -11.55 2.43 -0.14
CA TYR A 150 -12.82 3.07 0.20
C TYR A 150 -13.06 4.27 -0.72
N ASN A 151 -14.27 4.34 -1.28
CA ASN A 151 -14.80 5.56 -1.88
C ASN A 151 -15.23 6.52 -0.76
N THR A 152 -15.94 5.99 0.25
CA THR A 152 -16.32 6.72 1.47
C THR A 152 -16.16 5.82 2.69
N TYR A 153 -15.75 6.42 3.82
CA TYR A 153 -15.67 5.76 5.11
C TYR A 153 -15.98 6.75 6.23
N THR A 154 -17.05 6.49 6.96
CA THR A 154 -17.33 7.19 8.22
C THR A 154 -17.00 6.29 9.39
N ASP A 155 -17.42 5.03 9.32
CA ASP A 155 -17.18 4.00 10.33
C ASP A 155 -17.38 2.59 9.76
N ALA A 156 -17.23 1.58 10.62
CA ALA A 156 -17.35 0.17 10.25
C ALA A 156 -18.77 -0.25 9.77
N SER A 157 -19.79 0.57 10.05
CA SER A 157 -21.19 0.33 9.68
C SER A 157 -21.68 1.27 8.56
N ASN A 158 -20.87 2.24 8.12
CA ASN A 158 -21.23 3.18 7.06
C ASN A 158 -20.05 3.48 6.14
N TYR A 159 -20.03 2.82 4.97
CA TYR A 159 -18.96 2.92 3.99
C TYR A 159 -19.40 2.51 2.58
N GLU A 160 -18.58 2.87 1.58
CA GLU A 160 -18.57 2.30 0.23
C GLU A 160 -17.13 1.92 -0.14
N ARG A 161 -16.87 0.70 -0.58
CA ARG A 161 -15.50 0.25 -0.92
C ARG A 161 -15.44 -0.80 -2.02
N LEU A 162 -14.28 -0.90 -2.66
CA LEU A 162 -13.83 -2.09 -3.38
C LEU A 162 -12.95 -2.93 -2.46
N ARG A 163 -13.18 -4.24 -2.39
CA ARG A 163 -12.41 -5.17 -1.55
C ARG A 163 -11.77 -6.28 -2.39
N MET A 164 -10.51 -6.57 -2.11
CA MET A 164 -9.78 -7.74 -2.58
C MET A 164 -9.50 -8.64 -1.39
N TYR A 165 -10.03 -9.87 -1.37
CA TYR A 165 -9.91 -10.72 -0.18
C TYR A 165 -9.99 -12.22 -0.50
N ALA A 166 -9.46 -13.02 0.41
CA ALA A 166 -9.66 -14.47 0.41
C ALA A 166 -10.83 -14.83 1.33
N SER A 167 -11.65 -15.81 0.95
CA SER A 167 -12.62 -16.44 1.85
C SER A 167 -12.79 -17.90 1.48
N SER A 168 -12.73 -18.78 2.49
CA SER A 168 -12.64 -20.23 2.31
C SER A 168 -11.48 -20.57 1.36
N ASN A 169 -11.77 -21.04 0.14
CA ASN A 169 -10.78 -21.41 -0.88
C ASN A 169 -10.85 -20.53 -2.14
N THR A 170 -11.48 -19.36 -2.05
CA THR A 170 -11.72 -18.48 -3.21
C THR A 170 -11.20 -17.06 -2.97
N PHE A 171 -10.59 -16.48 -3.99
CA PHE A 171 -10.19 -15.06 -4.01
C PHE A 171 -11.24 -14.22 -4.71
N PHE A 172 -11.55 -13.07 -4.12
CA PHE A 172 -12.62 -12.18 -4.58
C PHE A 172 -12.10 -10.76 -4.83
N ILE A 173 -12.67 -10.12 -5.84
CA ILE A 173 -12.65 -8.67 -6.06
C ILE A 173 -14.12 -8.23 -6.05
N LYS A 174 -14.53 -7.44 -5.06
CA LYS A 174 -15.95 -7.20 -4.79
C LYS A 174 -16.23 -5.79 -4.27
N PRO A 175 -17.21 -5.06 -4.83
CA PRO A 175 -17.70 -3.82 -4.24
C PRO A 175 -18.65 -4.14 -3.08
N GLU A 176 -18.53 -3.40 -1.99
CA GLU A 176 -19.35 -3.57 -0.78
C GLU A 176 -19.74 -2.21 -0.22
N ALA A 177 -20.90 -2.17 0.44
CA ALA A 177 -21.36 -0.98 1.14
C ALA A 177 -22.10 -1.37 2.42
N ALA A 178 -22.18 -0.45 3.38
CA ALA A 178 -22.95 -0.56 4.61
C ALA A 178 -23.62 0.77 4.95
N GLY A 179 -24.67 0.73 5.77
CA GLY A 179 -25.37 1.92 6.25
C GLY A 179 -26.07 2.66 5.11
N THR A 180 -25.64 3.90 4.85
CA THR A 180 -26.19 4.74 3.78
C THR A 180 -25.47 4.56 2.43
N GLY A 181 -24.40 3.77 2.38
CA GLY A 181 -23.64 3.52 1.16
C GLY A 181 -24.39 2.66 0.14
N THR A 182 -24.03 2.80 -1.14
CA THR A 182 -24.54 1.98 -2.24
C THR A 182 -23.42 1.15 -2.86
N VAL A 183 -23.69 -0.13 -3.14
CA VAL A 183 -22.74 -1.00 -3.86
C VAL A 183 -22.55 -0.46 -5.29
N ARG A 184 -21.30 -0.19 -5.66
CA ARG A 184 -20.95 0.39 -6.97
C ARG A 184 -20.57 -0.68 -7.97
N THR A 185 -20.70 -0.38 -9.27
CA THR A 185 -20.21 -1.23 -10.35
C THR A 185 -18.68 -1.30 -10.34
N ILE A 186 -18.11 -2.47 -10.59
CA ILE A 186 -16.69 -2.58 -10.95
C ILE A 186 -16.56 -2.30 -12.45
N VAL A 187 -15.73 -1.34 -12.81
CA VAL A 187 -15.35 -1.08 -14.20
C VAL A 187 -13.91 -1.53 -14.38
N LEU A 188 -13.68 -2.43 -15.34
CA LEU A 188 -12.35 -2.81 -15.80
C LEU A 188 -12.16 -2.17 -17.18
N ASP A 189 -11.30 -1.16 -17.26
CA ASP A 189 -11.10 -0.35 -18.45
C ASP A 189 -9.64 -0.37 -18.91
N HIS A 190 -9.42 -0.16 -20.20
CA HIS A 190 -8.09 -0.04 -20.81
C HIS A 190 -8.11 1.05 -21.90
N ASP A 191 -7.01 1.78 -22.06
CA ASP A 191 -6.94 2.87 -23.05
C ASP A 191 -6.85 2.34 -24.48
N THR A 192 -5.69 1.79 -24.87
CA THR A 192 -5.41 1.43 -26.28
C THR A 192 -5.22 -0.07 -26.54
N ALA A 193 -5.20 -0.91 -25.48
CA ALA A 193 -4.87 -2.34 -25.58
C ALA A 193 -6.12 -3.24 -25.57
N SER A 194 -6.10 -4.35 -24.81
CA SER A 194 -7.23 -5.26 -24.60
C SER A 194 -7.39 -5.56 -23.11
N LEU A 195 -8.63 -5.79 -22.65
CA LEU A 195 -8.90 -6.42 -21.35
C LEU A 195 -8.90 -7.94 -21.52
N GLU A 196 -8.12 -8.63 -20.69
CA GLU A 196 -7.75 -10.01 -20.91
C GLU A 196 -7.94 -10.86 -19.64
N ILE A 197 -8.79 -11.90 -19.68
CA ILE A 197 -8.98 -12.83 -18.54
C ILE A 197 -8.43 -14.23 -18.90
N HIS A 198 -7.45 -14.69 -18.12
CA HIS A 198 -6.61 -15.87 -18.41
C HIS A 198 -6.83 -17.01 -17.40
N ASN A 199 -6.61 -18.26 -17.84
CA ASN A 199 -6.27 -19.38 -16.95
C ASN A 199 -4.88 -19.95 -17.35
N SER A 200 -4.33 -20.89 -16.58
CA SER A 200 -2.90 -21.21 -16.64
C SER A 200 -2.39 -21.89 -17.93
N LEU A 201 -3.25 -22.27 -18.89
CA LEU A 201 -2.79 -22.99 -20.08
C LEU A 201 -3.42 -22.61 -21.42
N ASN A 202 -4.49 -21.81 -21.51
CA ASN A 202 -4.98 -21.17 -22.75
C ASN A 202 -6.27 -20.40 -22.42
N ARG A 203 -6.24 -19.07 -22.54
CA ARG A 203 -7.33 -18.16 -22.15
C ARG A 203 -8.48 -18.22 -23.15
N ASN A 204 -9.74 -18.18 -22.72
CA ASN A 204 -10.88 -18.19 -23.68
C ASN A 204 -12.19 -17.46 -23.25
N PHE A 205 -12.24 -16.68 -22.17
CA PHE A 205 -13.40 -15.86 -21.75
C PHE A 205 -14.79 -16.56 -21.72
N ARG A 206 -15.30 -16.94 -20.54
CA ARG A 206 -16.72 -17.33 -20.32
C ARG A 206 -17.29 -16.64 -19.08
N PHE A 207 -18.40 -15.91 -19.23
CA PHE A 207 -19.22 -15.44 -18.10
C PHE A 207 -20.38 -16.41 -17.85
N SER A 208 -20.51 -16.92 -16.63
CA SER A 208 -21.65 -17.72 -16.19
C SER A 208 -22.37 -16.95 -15.09
N VAL A 209 -23.20 -15.99 -15.50
CA VAL A 209 -24.67 -15.92 -15.39
C VAL A 209 -25.07 -14.61 -16.12
N GLY A 210 -25.71 -14.73 -17.30
CA GLY A 210 -26.08 -13.57 -18.15
C GLY A 210 -25.18 -13.40 -19.38
N ASN A 211 -25.80 -13.22 -20.54
CA ASN A 211 -25.24 -13.27 -21.89
C ASN A 211 -24.08 -12.30 -22.17
N PHE A 212 -23.28 -12.62 -23.18
CA PHE A 212 -22.51 -11.64 -23.94
C PHE A 212 -23.46 -10.80 -24.81
N LEU A 213 -23.79 -9.59 -24.38
CA LEU A 213 -24.51 -8.62 -25.20
C LEU A 213 -23.50 -7.62 -25.77
N PRO A 214 -23.05 -7.76 -27.04
CA PRO A 214 -22.32 -6.68 -27.69
C PRO A 214 -23.23 -5.45 -27.75
N LEU A 215 -22.80 -4.34 -27.15
CA LEU A 215 -23.50 -3.06 -27.25
C LEU A 215 -23.51 -2.60 -28.71
N THR A 216 -24.63 -2.02 -29.16
CA THR A 216 -24.88 -1.62 -30.54
C THR A 216 -23.91 -0.52 -31.00
N ASN A 217 -22.73 -0.89 -31.50
CA ASN A 217 -21.77 0.06 -32.08
C ASN A 217 -21.46 -0.22 -33.56
N GLY A 218 -22.19 -1.13 -34.20
CA GLY A 218 -22.17 -1.30 -35.66
C GLY A 218 -20.93 -2.00 -36.24
N ASN A 219 -19.93 -2.40 -35.45
CA ASN A 219 -18.72 -3.04 -35.96
C ASN A 219 -18.32 -4.26 -35.10
N SER A 220 -18.63 -5.45 -35.63
CA SER A 220 -18.13 -6.80 -35.27
C SER A 220 -18.43 -7.34 -33.87
N ASN A 221 -19.44 -8.23 -33.81
CA ASN A 221 -19.71 -9.13 -32.69
C ASN A 221 -18.64 -10.24 -32.58
N LEU A 222 -18.70 -11.05 -31.51
CA LEU A 222 -17.90 -12.29 -31.32
C LEU A 222 -17.62 -13.00 -32.66
N GLY A 223 -16.35 -13.10 -33.06
CA GLY A 223 -15.96 -13.57 -34.39
C GLY A 223 -15.82 -12.47 -35.47
N GLY A 224 -15.06 -11.40 -35.17
CA GLY A 224 -14.69 -10.36 -36.13
C GLY A 224 -13.62 -10.79 -37.15
N THR A 225 -13.12 -9.86 -37.99
CA THR A 225 -12.17 -10.13 -39.08
C THR A 225 -11.00 -11.02 -38.64
N GLY A 226 -10.95 -12.26 -39.16
CA GLY A 226 -9.93 -13.26 -38.82
C GLY A 226 -10.25 -14.19 -37.63
N ASN A 227 -11.40 -14.01 -36.97
CA ASN A 227 -11.89 -14.88 -35.90
C ASN A 227 -13.19 -15.53 -36.34
N TYR A 228 -13.17 -16.82 -36.64
CA TYR A 228 -14.36 -17.60 -36.97
C TYR A 228 -14.89 -18.28 -35.70
N PHE A 229 -16.20 -18.46 -35.58
CA PHE A 229 -16.72 -19.52 -34.73
C PHE A 229 -16.38 -20.86 -35.40
N ASP A 230 -15.38 -21.58 -34.89
CA ASP A 230 -15.04 -22.93 -35.36
C ASP A 230 -16.16 -23.94 -35.01
N SER A 231 -16.86 -23.74 -33.89
CA SER A 231 -18.03 -24.53 -33.50
C SER A 231 -19.02 -23.73 -32.63
N ALA A 232 -20.31 -23.95 -32.85
CA ALA A 232 -21.40 -23.40 -32.04
C ALA A 232 -22.18 -24.54 -31.38
N PHE A 233 -22.01 -24.72 -30.07
CA PHE A 233 -22.81 -25.66 -29.29
C PHE A 233 -24.06 -24.95 -28.78
N ILE A 234 -25.14 -25.03 -29.55
CA ILE A 234 -26.43 -24.41 -29.24
C ILE A 234 -27.52 -25.47 -29.30
N GLU A 235 -28.48 -25.41 -28.37
CA GLU A 235 -29.63 -26.32 -28.37
C GLU A 235 -30.47 -26.14 -29.65
N TYR A 236 -30.74 -24.88 -30.02
CA TYR A 236 -31.39 -24.51 -31.28
C TYR A 236 -30.70 -23.31 -31.93
N HIS A 237 -30.71 -23.27 -33.27
CA HIS A 237 -30.33 -22.09 -34.04
C HIS A 237 -31.60 -21.32 -34.45
N TYR A 238 -31.81 -20.14 -33.86
CA TYR A 238 -32.90 -19.25 -34.26
C TYR A 238 -32.43 -18.33 -35.40
N LEU A 239 -32.90 -18.61 -36.62
CA LEU A 239 -32.69 -17.73 -37.77
C LEU A 239 -33.86 -16.76 -37.89
N LYS A 240 -33.57 -15.46 -37.91
CA LYS A 240 -34.57 -14.44 -38.23
C LYS A 240 -34.61 -14.22 -39.74
N GLU A 241 -35.82 -14.06 -40.28
CA GLU A 241 -36.00 -13.62 -41.67
C GLU A 241 -35.24 -12.33 -41.94
N GLN A 242 -34.56 -12.29 -43.09
CA GLN A 242 -33.76 -11.17 -43.54
C GLN A 242 -33.89 -10.99 -45.06
N ALA A 243 -33.40 -9.85 -45.55
CA ALA A 243 -33.22 -9.65 -46.97
C ALA A 243 -32.14 -10.60 -47.52
N SER A 244 -32.22 -10.93 -48.81
CA SER A 244 -31.27 -11.85 -49.42
C SER A 244 -29.82 -11.35 -49.25
N PRO A 245 -28.89 -12.20 -48.81
CA PRO A 245 -27.52 -11.82 -48.52
C PRO A 245 -26.69 -11.62 -49.79
N PRO A 246 -25.50 -11.00 -49.69
CA PRO A 246 -24.62 -10.74 -50.84
C PRO A 246 -24.19 -12.02 -51.57
N THR A 247 -24.10 -11.95 -52.89
CA THR A 247 -23.71 -13.09 -53.75
C THR A 247 -22.20 -13.28 -53.88
N SER A 248 -21.36 -12.43 -53.29
CA SER A 248 -19.90 -12.38 -53.48
C SER A 248 -19.07 -12.96 -52.32
N VAL A 249 -19.59 -13.96 -51.63
CA VAL A 249 -18.90 -14.63 -50.51
C VAL A 249 -17.94 -15.73 -50.99
N ALA A 250 -16.70 -15.35 -51.33
CA ALA A 250 -15.67 -16.30 -51.77
C ALA A 250 -15.43 -17.41 -50.73
N ASP A 251 -15.27 -18.65 -51.20
CA ASP A 251 -14.93 -19.86 -50.43
C ASP A 251 -15.81 -20.14 -49.19
N THR A 252 -17.01 -19.55 -49.15
CA THR A 252 -17.93 -19.62 -48.00
C THR A 252 -19.38 -19.75 -48.45
N ALA A 253 -20.25 -20.09 -47.50
CA ALA A 253 -21.69 -20.16 -47.69
C ALA A 253 -22.40 -19.46 -46.53
N ILE A 254 -23.43 -18.68 -46.85
CA ILE A 254 -24.31 -18.05 -45.86
C ILE A 254 -25.61 -18.85 -45.78
N ILE A 255 -25.91 -19.42 -44.62
CA ILE A 255 -27.23 -20.00 -44.33
C ILE A 255 -28.10 -18.91 -43.70
N TYR A 256 -29.29 -18.69 -44.25
CA TYR A 256 -30.18 -17.62 -43.81
C TYR A 256 -31.67 -17.98 -43.99
N ALA A 257 -32.55 -17.22 -43.35
CA ALA A 257 -33.99 -17.32 -43.53
C ALA A 257 -34.51 -16.10 -44.30
N GLU A 258 -35.44 -16.28 -45.25
CA GLU A 258 -36.13 -15.18 -45.94
C GLU A 258 -37.62 -15.49 -46.12
N ASP A 259 -38.46 -14.46 -46.20
CA ASP A 259 -39.86 -14.61 -46.60
C ASP A 259 -39.93 -14.98 -48.10
N ASN A 260 -40.84 -15.89 -48.47
CA ASN A 260 -41.13 -16.19 -49.87
C ASN A 260 -42.03 -15.14 -50.56
N GLY A 261 -42.39 -14.05 -49.87
CA GLY A 261 -43.29 -13.00 -50.34
C GLY A 261 -44.77 -13.37 -50.23
N SER A 262 -45.08 -14.51 -49.64
CA SER A 262 -46.42 -15.00 -49.32
C SER A 262 -46.58 -15.31 -47.83
N GLY A 263 -45.63 -14.85 -46.99
CA GLY A 263 -45.67 -14.98 -45.54
C GLY A 263 -45.13 -16.31 -45.00
N LYS A 264 -44.40 -17.07 -45.80
CA LYS A 264 -43.73 -18.32 -45.37
C LYS A 264 -42.23 -18.11 -45.28
N THR A 265 -41.64 -18.59 -44.18
CA THR A 265 -40.18 -18.58 -44.05
C THR A 265 -39.54 -19.68 -44.89
N ARG A 266 -38.53 -19.33 -45.69
CA ARG A 266 -37.65 -20.26 -46.39
C ARG A 266 -36.28 -20.26 -45.75
N LEU A 267 -35.73 -21.45 -45.52
CA LEU A 267 -34.33 -21.66 -45.19
C LEU A 267 -33.54 -21.75 -46.50
N MET A 268 -32.56 -20.87 -46.63
CA MET A 268 -31.80 -20.66 -47.86
C MET A 268 -30.30 -20.79 -47.59
N VAL A 269 -29.54 -21.06 -48.65
CA VAL A 269 -28.09 -20.95 -48.68
C VAL A 269 -27.63 -20.13 -49.88
N GLN A 270 -26.72 -19.18 -49.64
CA GLN A 270 -26.07 -18.38 -50.68
C GLN A 270 -24.57 -18.70 -50.70
N PHE A 271 -24.07 -19.12 -51.87
CA PHE A 271 -22.64 -19.33 -52.14
C PHE A 271 -22.05 -18.11 -52.85
N GLY A 272 -20.72 -18.02 -52.93
CA GLY A 272 -20.01 -16.91 -53.59
C GLY A 272 -20.21 -16.76 -55.10
N THR A 273 -20.86 -17.73 -55.75
CA THR A 273 -21.33 -17.64 -57.13
C THR A 273 -22.65 -18.40 -57.27
N GLY A 274 -23.45 -18.05 -58.28
CA GLY A 274 -24.74 -18.70 -58.54
C GLY A 274 -25.90 -18.12 -57.74
N ALA A 275 -27.10 -18.63 -58.03
CA ALA A 275 -28.33 -18.21 -57.37
C ALA A 275 -28.47 -18.86 -55.98
N ALA A 276 -29.12 -18.16 -55.05
CA ALA A 276 -29.50 -18.70 -53.76
C ALA A 276 -30.28 -20.01 -53.91
N GLN A 277 -29.95 -21.01 -53.08
CA GLN A 277 -30.61 -22.30 -53.08
C GLN A 277 -31.51 -22.44 -51.85
N GLN A 278 -32.72 -22.93 -52.06
CA GLN A 278 -33.62 -23.27 -50.97
C GLN A 278 -33.24 -24.62 -50.37
N ILE A 279 -33.01 -24.66 -49.06
CA ILE A 279 -32.81 -25.88 -48.27
C ILE A 279 -34.17 -26.43 -47.84
N ALA A 280 -35.01 -25.57 -47.26
CA ALA A 280 -36.33 -25.95 -46.75
C ALA A 280 -37.29 -24.75 -46.81
N ILE A 281 -38.59 -25.02 -46.69
CA ILE A 281 -39.64 -24.02 -46.57
C ILE A 281 -40.61 -24.44 -45.48
N GLU A 282 -41.19 -23.46 -44.80
CA GLU A 282 -42.31 -23.67 -43.92
C GLU A 282 -43.47 -24.38 -44.65
N PRO A 283 -43.96 -25.52 -44.12
CA PRO A 283 -44.98 -26.34 -44.77
C PRO A 283 -46.29 -25.60 -45.03
#